data_AF-A0A935VKC3-F1
#
_entry.id   AF-A0A935VKC3-F1
#
_cell.length_a   1.000
_cell.length_b   1.000
_cell.length_c   1.000
_cell.angle_alpha   90.00
_cell.angle_beta   90.00
_cell.angle_gamma   90.00
#
_symmetry.space_group_name_H-M   'P 1'
#
loop_
_entity.id
_entity.type
_entity.pdbx_description
1 polymer ?
#
loop_
_entity_poly.entity_id
_entity_poly.type
_entity_poly.pdbx_seq_one_letter_code
_entity_poly.pdbx_strand_id
1 'polypeptide(L)'
;MEYYASAAATGGSLTAWVRIPSISTTFSTDIYMYYGNTAIVTDQSSTTIWSGYYGVWHLQNNSFSDNSGNSQTLTNNGTTNQSPAFVNDGRANNGTRWMEVANTFPNITTNFSISGWAYTTNVGTAGQRIFCDDVNNSGGYALSIGDPGSGRVRFYSRGSNPVSLDTPASLANNTWYYFVAVANITSGVKTIYINGVAVATGAFVNAWSTDNGNSSIAGETAGGETANRLNGRIDEVRVASSALSADWILTEYNNQSSPSTFYSISAEPNVWTGGTSIVYTTNTNWLNNSVPVSGNDVIINNGTFQPTLQGNEQVGSLWIKTSAILSLGNNSLSVRYDITNCGTLSNNTGTVVCNSTSAYTQIQHFSGSGTYNLKSLTLNNTHAASPSMSLSTPVTVNGTLQLSSGVLYSTATNILSLSNTAVSSSGLATSFVSGPMSKNGATDFVFPVGKGTKWRRCAVTNISASDTYTAEYFNSSYASTTPVNAPLNHVSVVEYWQVDRAGAGNANLTLYWEDASVSGITNCPDLTIARWNGASWDERVGTASGSCAGAGVGSVITNAQLTAFSPFTFGSHLSWAVNPLPITLLTFTAIPLNKNKVSVEWSTATEKNNDHFEIERTIDGVNFELIGKFKPS
;
A
#
# COMPACT_ATOMS: atom_id res chain seq x y z
N MET A 1 17.84 -9.72 -11.53
CA MET A 1 17.16 -9.93 -12.83
C MET A 1 17.87 -11.08 -13.51
N GLU A 2 17.17 -11.90 -14.28
CA GLU A 2 17.73 -12.86 -15.23
C GLU A 2 17.21 -12.45 -16.59
N TYR A 3 18.01 -12.57 -17.65
CA TYR A 3 17.50 -12.25 -18.98
C TYR A 3 18.16 -13.10 -20.06
N TYR A 4 17.47 -13.14 -21.19
CA TYR A 4 17.91 -13.81 -22.40
C TYR A 4 17.80 -12.81 -23.54
N ALA A 5 18.92 -12.58 -24.23
CA ALA A 5 18.95 -11.80 -25.45
C ALA A 5 18.96 -12.77 -26.64
N SER A 6 18.03 -12.60 -27.58
CA SER A 6 18.18 -13.23 -28.89
C SER A 6 19.34 -12.55 -29.62
N ALA A 7 20.35 -13.30 -30.06
CA ALA A 7 21.53 -12.73 -30.70
C ALA A 7 21.18 -12.01 -32.03
N ALA A 8 21.31 -10.68 -32.04
CA ALA A 8 21.89 -9.91 -33.15
C ALA A 8 22.12 -8.45 -32.71
N ALA A 9 23.32 -7.93 -33.01
CA ALA A 9 23.61 -6.51 -32.95
C ALA A 9 22.65 -5.74 -33.89
N THR A 10 22.13 -4.62 -33.39
CA THR A 10 21.03 -3.80 -33.94
C THR A 10 19.67 -4.53 -34.02
N GLY A 11 18.81 -4.31 -33.01
CA GLY A 11 17.42 -4.76 -33.01
C GLY A 11 17.09 -6.02 -32.20
N GLY A 12 18.01 -6.51 -31.34
CA GLY A 12 17.76 -7.66 -30.48
C GLY A 12 16.63 -7.45 -29.46
N SER A 13 15.91 -8.53 -29.14
CA SER A 13 14.91 -8.56 -28.07
C SER A 13 15.53 -9.04 -26.75
N LEU A 14 15.13 -8.42 -25.64
CA LEU A 14 15.52 -8.79 -24.28
C LEU A 14 14.30 -9.34 -23.55
N THR A 15 14.31 -10.61 -23.17
CA THR A 15 13.34 -11.17 -22.21
C THR A 15 13.98 -11.20 -20.84
N ALA A 16 13.37 -10.58 -19.83
CA ALA A 16 13.92 -10.53 -18.49
C ALA A 16 12.91 -10.98 -17.43
N TRP A 17 13.38 -11.79 -16.48
CA TRP A 17 12.71 -12.14 -15.24
C TRP A 17 13.24 -11.27 -14.11
N VAL A 18 12.34 -10.57 -13.42
CA VAL A 18 12.68 -9.66 -12.33
C VAL A 18 11.95 -10.10 -11.07
N ARG A 19 12.70 -10.33 -9.99
CA ARG A 19 12.11 -10.56 -8.68
C ARG A 19 11.66 -9.24 -8.09
N ILE A 20 10.36 -9.09 -7.93
CA ILE A 20 9.73 -8.02 -7.16
C ILE A 20 9.23 -8.64 -5.85
N PRO A 21 9.80 -8.29 -4.68
CA PRO A 21 9.48 -8.96 -3.42
C PRO A 21 8.00 -8.89 -3.02
N SER A 22 7.31 -7.82 -3.40
CA SER A 22 5.89 -7.61 -3.17
C SER A 22 5.29 -6.71 -4.24
N ILE A 23 4.10 -7.06 -4.74
CA ILE A 23 3.29 -6.21 -5.62
C ILE A 23 2.03 -5.83 -4.85
N SER A 24 1.63 -4.56 -4.91
CA SER A 24 0.41 -4.09 -4.25
C SER A 24 -0.84 -4.47 -5.03
N THR A 25 -1.90 -4.82 -4.30
CA THR A 25 -3.24 -5.05 -4.86
C THR A 25 -4.08 -3.77 -4.93
N THR A 26 -3.62 -2.67 -4.33
CA THR A 26 -4.40 -1.43 -4.19
C THR A 26 -3.79 -0.24 -4.95
N PHE A 27 -2.55 -0.37 -5.43
CA PHE A 27 -1.87 0.66 -6.22
C PHE A 27 -0.89 0.03 -7.22
N SER A 28 -0.59 0.76 -8.30
CA SER A 28 0.38 0.34 -9.30
C SER A 28 1.79 0.23 -8.70
N THR A 29 2.54 -0.80 -9.10
CA THR A 29 3.95 -0.94 -8.70
C THR A 29 4.84 -0.51 -9.86
N ASP A 30 5.58 0.59 -9.69
CA ASP A 30 6.47 1.09 -10.72
C ASP A 30 7.81 0.34 -10.72
N ILE A 31 8.21 -0.15 -11.89
CA ILE A 31 9.48 -0.86 -12.10
C ILE A 31 10.32 -0.05 -13.10
N TYR A 32 11.50 0.38 -12.66
CA TYR A 32 12.41 1.16 -13.49
C TYR A 32 13.43 0.26 -14.19
N MET A 33 13.58 0.43 -15.50
CA MET A 33 14.66 -0.18 -16.28
C MET A 33 15.67 0.90 -16.67
N TYR A 34 16.92 0.71 -16.24
CA TYR A 34 18.04 1.57 -16.64
C TYR A 34 18.75 0.95 -17.83
N TYR A 35 18.98 1.72 -18.90
CA TYR A 35 19.66 1.26 -20.11
C TYR A 35 20.64 2.32 -20.65
N GLY A 36 21.45 1.94 -21.64
CA GLY A 36 22.37 2.84 -22.34
C GLY A 36 23.70 3.14 -21.62
N ASN A 37 23.96 2.54 -20.45
CA ASN A 37 25.26 2.69 -19.77
C ASN A 37 26.33 1.83 -20.45
N THR A 38 27.17 2.47 -21.28
CA THR A 38 28.26 1.82 -22.02
C THR A 38 29.39 1.29 -21.14
N ALA A 39 29.44 1.63 -19.85
CA ALA A 39 30.42 1.08 -18.91
C ALA A 39 30.05 -0.34 -18.44
N ILE A 40 28.81 -0.79 -18.64
CA ILE A 40 28.40 -2.16 -18.32
C ILE A 40 28.83 -3.08 -19.46
N VAL A 41 29.86 -3.87 -19.22
CA VAL A 41 30.45 -4.81 -20.19
C VAL A 41 30.29 -6.29 -19.81
N THR A 42 29.67 -6.56 -18.65
CA THR A 42 29.43 -7.92 -18.14
C THR A 42 27.94 -8.21 -17.99
N ASP A 43 27.56 -9.48 -18.12
CA ASP A 43 26.21 -9.95 -17.85
C ASP A 43 25.82 -9.66 -16.38
N GLN A 44 24.66 -9.02 -16.19
CA GLN A 44 24.11 -8.65 -14.89
C GLN A 44 23.05 -9.64 -14.40
N SER A 45 22.86 -10.76 -15.11
CA SER A 45 21.91 -11.81 -14.74
C SER A 45 22.30 -12.52 -13.43
N SER A 46 21.31 -12.98 -12.67
CA SER A 46 21.53 -13.73 -11.44
C SER A 46 20.40 -14.71 -11.18
N THR A 47 20.73 -15.97 -10.89
CA THR A 47 19.78 -17.03 -10.50
C THR A 47 19.14 -16.80 -9.12
N THR A 48 19.70 -15.91 -8.30
CA THR A 48 19.17 -15.57 -6.97
C THR A 48 17.74 -15.00 -7.00
N ILE A 49 17.28 -14.54 -8.17
CA ILE A 49 15.89 -14.12 -8.35
C ILE A 49 14.89 -15.27 -8.16
N TRP A 50 15.33 -16.50 -8.37
CA TRP A 50 14.56 -17.74 -8.21
C TRP A 50 14.81 -18.41 -6.86
N SER A 51 15.37 -17.70 -5.87
CA SER A 51 15.43 -18.24 -4.53
C SER A 51 14.02 -18.58 -4.04
N GLY A 52 13.83 -19.77 -3.47
CA GLY A 52 12.50 -20.27 -3.11
C GLY A 52 11.89 -21.18 -4.18
N TYR A 53 12.68 -21.62 -5.16
CA TYR A 53 12.33 -22.70 -6.09
C TYR A 53 13.31 -23.85 -5.94
N TYR A 54 12.82 -25.08 -6.07
CA TYR A 54 13.62 -26.29 -6.18
C TYR A 54 14.18 -26.49 -7.58
N GLY A 55 13.43 -26.08 -8.61
CA GLY A 55 13.88 -26.07 -10.00
C GLY A 55 13.05 -25.10 -10.85
N VAL A 56 13.70 -24.47 -11.83
CA VAL A 56 13.08 -23.55 -12.80
C VAL A 56 13.61 -23.89 -14.18
N TRP A 57 12.73 -24.30 -15.08
CA TRP A 57 13.10 -24.69 -16.45
C TRP A 57 12.32 -23.86 -17.46
N HIS A 58 12.98 -22.85 -18.02
CA HIS A 58 12.41 -22.01 -19.08
C HIS A 58 12.28 -22.75 -20.41
N LEU A 59 13.09 -23.77 -20.67
CA LEU A 59 13.08 -24.59 -21.89
C LEU A 59 13.31 -23.83 -23.21
N GLN A 60 13.66 -22.55 -23.12
CA GLN A 60 13.90 -21.67 -24.26
C GLN A 60 15.23 -21.94 -24.97
N ASN A 61 15.32 -21.60 -26.26
CA ASN A 61 16.54 -21.74 -27.07
C ASN A 61 17.14 -23.15 -27.02
N ASN A 62 16.31 -24.18 -26.94
CA ASN A 62 16.72 -25.57 -26.78
C ASN A 62 17.62 -25.83 -25.55
N SER A 63 17.47 -25.02 -24.50
CA SER A 63 18.16 -25.18 -23.21
C SER A 63 17.40 -26.12 -22.27
N PHE A 64 18.16 -26.84 -21.46
CA PHE A 64 17.69 -27.76 -20.43
C PHE A 64 18.21 -27.39 -19.03
N SER A 65 18.86 -26.24 -18.93
CA SER A 65 19.44 -25.74 -17.69
C SER A 65 18.37 -25.49 -16.63
N ASP A 66 18.75 -25.71 -15.37
CA ASP A 66 18.00 -25.23 -14.22
C ASP A 66 18.43 -23.80 -13.85
N ASN A 67 17.46 -22.91 -13.76
CA ASN A 67 17.66 -21.49 -13.48
C ASN A 67 17.47 -21.15 -12.00
N SER A 68 17.06 -22.10 -11.16
CA SER A 68 16.91 -21.86 -9.72
C SER A 68 18.24 -21.78 -8.96
N GLY A 69 19.34 -22.22 -9.59
CA GLY A 69 20.66 -22.32 -8.97
C GLY A 69 20.88 -23.61 -8.17
N ASN A 70 19.96 -24.58 -8.23
CA ASN A 70 20.07 -25.84 -7.48
C ASN A 70 20.69 -26.98 -8.30
N SER A 71 21.17 -26.69 -9.52
CA SER A 71 21.80 -27.65 -10.43
C SER A 71 20.88 -28.80 -10.87
N GLN A 72 19.57 -28.58 -10.95
CA GLN A 72 18.59 -29.58 -11.38
C GLN A 72 18.46 -29.65 -12.92
N THR A 73 19.58 -29.62 -13.63
CA THR A 73 19.62 -29.62 -15.11
C THR A 73 18.94 -30.87 -15.68
N LEU A 74 18.11 -30.69 -16.71
CA LEU A 74 17.37 -31.78 -17.33
C LEU A 74 18.23 -32.56 -18.33
N THR A 75 18.08 -33.88 -18.30
CA THR A 75 18.47 -34.78 -19.39
C THR A 75 17.29 -34.94 -20.35
N ASN A 76 17.50 -34.60 -21.63
CA ASN A 76 16.46 -34.74 -22.66
C ASN A 76 16.42 -36.16 -23.23
N ASN A 77 15.29 -36.85 -23.07
CA ASN A 77 15.05 -38.19 -23.63
C ASN A 77 14.22 -38.11 -24.92
N GLY A 78 14.68 -37.26 -25.86
CA GLY A 78 14.18 -37.21 -27.24
C GLY A 78 13.01 -36.26 -27.50
N THR A 79 12.69 -35.32 -26.59
CA THR A 79 11.76 -34.22 -26.92
C THR A 79 12.37 -33.30 -27.98
N THR A 80 11.54 -32.65 -28.79
CA THR A 80 11.98 -31.68 -29.81
C THR A 80 11.71 -30.25 -29.38
N ASN A 81 12.49 -29.28 -29.92
CA ASN A 81 12.26 -27.87 -29.65
C ASN A 81 10.93 -27.42 -30.26
N GLN A 82 10.18 -26.60 -29.53
CA GLN A 82 8.92 -25.99 -29.97
C GLN A 82 9.09 -24.48 -29.95
N SER A 83 9.11 -23.85 -31.12
CA SER A 83 9.22 -22.40 -31.27
C SER A 83 8.18 -21.90 -32.30
N PRO A 84 7.25 -21.00 -31.93
CA PRO A 84 7.03 -20.52 -30.57
C PRO A 84 6.36 -21.60 -29.68
N ALA A 85 6.59 -21.53 -28.37
CA ALA A 85 5.78 -22.17 -27.35
C ALA A 85 4.86 -21.13 -26.68
N PHE A 86 4.60 -21.24 -25.37
CA PHE A 86 3.74 -20.26 -24.70
C PHE A 86 4.51 -18.98 -24.38
N VAL A 87 5.66 -19.11 -23.71
CA VAL A 87 6.63 -18.04 -23.48
C VAL A 87 7.86 -18.33 -24.33
N ASN A 88 8.03 -17.57 -25.42
CA ASN A 88 9.13 -17.77 -26.37
C ASN A 88 9.17 -19.20 -26.96
N ASP A 89 9.94 -20.10 -26.36
CA ASP A 89 10.31 -21.44 -26.84
C ASP A 89 10.06 -22.47 -25.73
N GLY A 90 9.74 -23.71 -26.10
CA GLY A 90 9.46 -24.79 -25.17
C GLY A 90 9.70 -26.16 -25.81
N ARG A 91 9.02 -27.21 -25.35
CA ARG A 91 9.23 -28.59 -25.83
C ARG A 91 7.98 -29.21 -26.43
N ALA A 92 8.15 -30.00 -27.49
CA ALA A 92 7.12 -30.84 -28.06
C ALA A 92 7.41 -32.33 -27.83
N ASN A 93 6.34 -33.10 -27.64
CA ASN A 93 6.35 -34.52 -27.37
C ASN A 93 5.17 -35.20 -28.09
N ASN A 94 5.41 -36.38 -28.66
CA ASN A 94 4.41 -37.18 -29.36
C ASN A 94 3.84 -38.32 -28.50
N GLY A 95 3.93 -38.20 -27.17
CA GLY A 95 3.48 -39.22 -26.22
C GLY A 95 4.47 -40.39 -26.02
N THR A 96 5.75 -40.23 -26.39
CA THR A 96 6.76 -41.29 -26.19
C THR A 96 8.05 -40.81 -25.53
N ARG A 97 8.23 -39.50 -25.36
CA ARG A 97 9.47 -38.85 -24.92
C ARG A 97 9.27 -38.16 -23.58
N TRP A 98 10.35 -37.69 -22.96
CA TRP A 98 10.30 -36.94 -21.70
C TRP A 98 11.62 -36.24 -21.41
N MET A 99 11.66 -35.51 -20.31
CA MET A 99 12.88 -34.94 -19.73
C MET A 99 13.00 -35.41 -18.28
N GLU A 100 14.23 -35.62 -17.81
CA GLU A 100 14.50 -36.10 -16.46
C GLU A 100 15.38 -35.14 -15.70
N VAL A 101 15.08 -34.95 -14.42
CA VAL A 101 16.08 -34.52 -13.45
C VAL A 101 16.75 -35.78 -12.93
N ALA A 102 18.08 -35.79 -12.82
CA ALA A 102 18.79 -36.88 -12.16
C ALA A 102 18.26 -37.10 -10.72
N ASN A 103 18.60 -38.23 -10.08
CA ASN A 103 18.27 -38.53 -8.67
C ASN A 103 19.00 -37.61 -7.67
N THR A 104 18.81 -36.31 -7.85
CA THR A 104 19.33 -35.15 -7.12
C THR A 104 18.21 -34.18 -6.77
N PHE A 105 17.02 -34.34 -7.37
CA PHE A 105 15.85 -33.57 -6.98
C PHE A 105 15.44 -33.95 -5.55
N PRO A 106 15.14 -32.98 -4.68
CA PRO A 106 14.87 -33.26 -3.29
C PRO A 106 13.53 -33.99 -3.11
N ASN A 107 13.51 -34.90 -2.15
CA ASN A 107 12.30 -35.52 -1.65
C ASN A 107 11.49 -34.53 -0.81
N ILE A 108 10.50 -33.87 -1.42
CA ILE A 108 9.78 -32.75 -0.80
C ILE A 108 8.72 -33.26 0.20
N THR A 109 8.88 -32.89 1.46
CA THR A 109 7.92 -33.18 2.56
C THR A 109 7.40 -31.91 3.26
N THR A 110 7.77 -30.74 2.77
CA THR A 110 7.31 -29.41 3.22
C THR A 110 6.45 -28.73 2.15
N ASN A 111 5.87 -27.57 2.45
CA ASN A 111 5.03 -26.83 1.49
C ASN A 111 5.74 -26.65 0.13
N PHE A 112 5.02 -26.86 -0.96
CA PHE A 112 5.55 -26.67 -2.31
C PHE A 112 4.44 -26.43 -3.32
N SER A 113 4.82 -25.95 -4.50
CA SER A 113 3.92 -25.81 -5.64
C SER A 113 4.60 -26.23 -6.93
N ILE A 114 3.89 -26.94 -7.80
CA ILE A 114 4.32 -27.26 -9.17
C ILE A 114 3.55 -26.36 -10.12
N SER A 115 4.21 -25.74 -11.09
CA SER A 115 3.56 -24.92 -12.11
C SER A 115 4.15 -25.17 -13.50
N GLY A 116 3.36 -24.90 -14.53
CA GLY A 116 3.83 -24.89 -15.92
C GLY A 116 2.71 -24.74 -16.93
N TRP A 117 3.05 -24.32 -18.14
CA TRP A 117 2.15 -24.33 -19.29
C TRP A 117 2.18 -25.70 -19.94
N ALA A 118 1.01 -26.27 -20.22
CA ALA A 118 0.92 -27.48 -21.02
C ALA A 118 -0.23 -27.43 -22.03
N TYR A 119 0.00 -28.09 -23.15
CA TYR A 119 -0.92 -28.24 -24.27
C TYR A 119 -0.98 -29.72 -24.59
N THR A 120 -2.17 -30.32 -24.60
CA THR A 120 -2.36 -31.70 -25.03
C THR A 120 -3.12 -31.74 -26.36
N THR A 121 -2.70 -32.62 -27.25
CA THR A 121 -3.41 -32.90 -28.51
C THR A 121 -4.58 -33.85 -28.32
N ASN A 122 -4.59 -34.62 -27.22
CA ASN A 122 -5.63 -35.56 -26.89
C ASN A 122 -5.83 -35.64 -25.36
N VAL A 123 -6.88 -34.98 -24.87
CA VAL A 123 -7.29 -35.00 -23.46
C VAL A 123 -7.78 -36.37 -22.99
N GLY A 124 -8.05 -37.32 -23.90
CA GLY A 124 -8.40 -38.70 -23.60
C GLY A 124 -7.21 -39.61 -23.29
N THR A 125 -5.97 -39.18 -23.58
CA THR A 125 -4.77 -39.92 -23.19
C THR A 125 -4.58 -39.80 -21.68
N ALA A 126 -4.56 -40.94 -20.99
CA ALA A 126 -4.40 -41.03 -19.54
C ALA A 126 -2.96 -40.69 -19.09
N GLY A 127 -2.81 -40.29 -17.83
CA GLY A 127 -1.51 -40.20 -17.17
C GLY A 127 -0.50 -39.20 -17.74
N GLN A 128 -0.90 -38.22 -18.56
CA GLN A 128 0.03 -37.28 -19.19
C GLN A 128 0.68 -36.38 -18.12
N ARG A 129 1.91 -36.72 -17.69
CA ARG A 129 2.60 -36.01 -16.60
C ARG A 129 3.06 -34.63 -17.05
N ILE A 130 2.82 -33.63 -16.21
CA ILE A 130 3.42 -32.30 -16.31
C ILE A 130 4.75 -32.32 -15.55
N PHE A 131 4.70 -32.72 -14.28
CA PHE A 131 5.86 -33.04 -13.44
C PHE A 131 5.54 -34.28 -12.59
N CYS A 132 6.52 -35.16 -12.41
CA CYS A 132 6.38 -36.41 -11.66
C CYS A 132 7.65 -36.70 -10.85
N ASP A 133 7.47 -37.04 -9.58
CA ASP A 133 8.50 -37.52 -8.68
C ASP A 133 7.96 -38.76 -7.93
N ASP A 134 7.86 -39.87 -8.67
CA ASP A 134 7.21 -41.13 -8.28
C ASP A 134 7.76 -42.28 -9.16
N VAL A 135 9.02 -42.65 -8.97
CA VAL A 135 9.75 -43.59 -9.84
C VAL A 135 9.52 -45.05 -9.45
N ASN A 136 9.34 -45.35 -8.16
CA ASN A 136 9.24 -46.71 -7.65
C ASN A 136 7.82 -47.12 -7.30
N ASN A 137 6.82 -46.29 -7.65
CA ASN A 137 5.40 -46.53 -7.36
C ASN A 137 5.08 -46.74 -5.86
N SER A 138 6.00 -46.35 -4.97
CA SER A 138 5.96 -46.63 -3.52
C SER A 138 5.88 -45.37 -2.67
N GLY A 139 6.08 -44.18 -3.26
CA GLY A 139 6.04 -42.88 -2.62
C GLY A 139 5.74 -41.76 -3.61
N GLY A 140 6.01 -40.50 -3.25
CA GLY A 140 6.09 -39.45 -4.26
C GLY A 140 4.77 -38.77 -4.65
N TYR A 141 4.82 -37.98 -5.72
CA TYR A 141 3.73 -37.11 -6.17
C TYR A 141 3.83 -36.79 -7.67
N ALA A 142 2.70 -36.49 -8.29
CA ALA A 142 2.69 -35.97 -9.66
C ALA A 142 1.49 -35.08 -9.94
N LEU A 143 1.67 -34.19 -10.91
CA LEU A 143 0.62 -33.41 -11.56
C LEU A 143 0.44 -33.91 -13.00
N SER A 144 -0.79 -34.26 -13.37
CA SER A 144 -1.05 -34.91 -14.66
C SER A 144 -2.41 -34.57 -15.28
N ILE A 145 -2.48 -34.67 -16.60
CA ILE A 145 -3.68 -34.54 -17.42
C ILE A 145 -4.18 -35.94 -17.81
N GLY A 146 -5.49 -36.13 -17.89
CA GLY A 146 -6.11 -37.37 -18.31
C GLY A 146 -6.28 -38.41 -17.21
N ASP A 147 -5.83 -38.11 -15.99
CA ASP A 147 -6.17 -38.80 -14.76
C ASP A 147 -7.12 -37.91 -13.96
N PRO A 148 -8.34 -38.36 -13.56
CA PRO A 148 -8.86 -39.75 -13.60
C PRO A 148 -9.54 -40.13 -14.91
N GLY A 149 -9.54 -39.26 -15.89
CA GLY A 149 -10.25 -39.48 -17.15
C GLY A 149 -10.18 -38.27 -18.05
N SER A 150 -10.86 -38.36 -19.19
CA SER A 150 -10.74 -37.39 -20.28
C SER A 150 -11.02 -35.96 -19.83
N GLY A 151 -10.09 -35.04 -20.15
CA GLY A 151 -10.23 -33.61 -19.87
C GLY A 151 -10.07 -33.21 -18.41
N ARG A 152 -9.63 -34.13 -17.54
CA ARG A 152 -9.43 -33.90 -16.10
C ARG A 152 -7.95 -33.77 -15.74
N VAL A 153 -7.68 -33.16 -14.59
CA VAL A 153 -6.35 -33.01 -14.01
C VAL A 153 -6.33 -33.67 -12.65
N ARG A 154 -5.23 -34.37 -12.35
CA ARG A 154 -4.96 -34.98 -11.05
C ARG A 154 -3.68 -34.43 -10.46
N PHE A 155 -3.76 -34.08 -9.19
CA PHE A 155 -2.61 -33.91 -8.31
C PHE A 155 -2.67 -34.98 -7.23
N TYR A 156 -1.67 -35.86 -7.19
CA TYR A 156 -1.63 -36.93 -6.20
C TYR A 156 -0.35 -36.93 -5.37
N SER A 157 -0.43 -37.54 -4.19
CA SER A 157 0.72 -38.01 -3.43
C SER A 157 0.42 -39.35 -2.76
N ARG A 158 1.30 -40.35 -2.90
CA ARG A 158 1.04 -41.72 -2.43
C ARG A 158 0.97 -41.83 -0.91
N GLY A 159 1.63 -40.95 -0.17
CA GLY A 159 1.67 -40.94 1.30
C GLY A 159 0.48 -40.25 1.97
N SER A 160 -0.30 -39.50 1.20
CA SER A 160 -1.44 -38.73 1.70
C SER A 160 -2.77 -39.49 1.59
N ASN A 161 -3.73 -39.15 2.45
CA ASN A 161 -5.10 -39.64 2.35
C ASN A 161 -6.09 -38.46 2.32
N PRO A 162 -6.88 -38.27 1.25
CA PRO A 162 -6.90 -39.05 0.01
C PRO A 162 -5.62 -38.85 -0.82
N VAL A 163 -5.23 -39.91 -1.55
CA VAL A 163 -4.05 -39.90 -2.43
C VAL A 163 -4.20 -38.84 -3.53
N SER A 164 -5.36 -38.80 -4.17
CA SER A 164 -5.64 -37.96 -5.34
C SER A 164 -6.57 -36.80 -5.01
N LEU A 165 -6.28 -35.65 -5.60
CA LEU A 165 -7.20 -34.55 -5.80
C LEU A 165 -7.43 -34.41 -7.31
N ASP A 166 -8.70 -34.39 -7.72
CA ASP A 166 -9.09 -34.42 -9.14
C ASP A 166 -10.00 -33.26 -9.50
N THR A 167 -9.78 -32.63 -10.65
CA THR A 167 -10.65 -31.57 -11.17
C THR A 167 -11.88 -32.14 -11.89
N PRO A 168 -12.94 -31.33 -12.13
CA PRO A 168 -13.93 -31.62 -13.16
C PRO A 168 -13.31 -31.65 -14.58
N ALA A 169 -13.99 -32.29 -15.53
CA ALA A 169 -13.56 -32.27 -16.93
C ALA A 169 -13.71 -30.86 -17.51
N SER A 170 -12.57 -30.20 -17.75
CA SER A 170 -12.50 -28.76 -18.05
C SER A 170 -11.48 -28.42 -19.15
N LEU A 171 -10.75 -29.41 -19.66
CA LEU A 171 -9.74 -29.21 -20.69
C LEU A 171 -10.27 -29.55 -22.08
N ALA A 172 -9.89 -28.72 -23.05
CA ALA A 172 -10.07 -28.99 -24.47
C ALA A 172 -8.76 -29.47 -25.12
N ASN A 173 -8.90 -30.25 -26.19
CA ASN A 173 -7.76 -30.54 -27.07
C ASN A 173 -7.18 -29.24 -27.63
N ASN A 174 -5.89 -29.26 -27.90
CA ASN A 174 -5.20 -28.23 -28.66
C ASN A 174 -5.28 -26.83 -28.03
N THR A 175 -5.32 -26.77 -26.70
CA THR A 175 -5.41 -25.51 -25.94
C THR A 175 -4.31 -25.47 -24.89
N TRP A 176 -3.64 -24.32 -24.76
CA TRP A 176 -2.68 -24.08 -23.68
C TRP A 176 -3.41 -23.75 -22.39
N TYR A 177 -2.96 -24.38 -21.31
CA TYR A 177 -3.42 -24.09 -19.97
C TYR A 177 -2.22 -23.91 -19.04
N TYR A 178 -2.34 -22.97 -18.12
CA TYR A 178 -1.39 -22.81 -17.02
C TYR A 178 -1.89 -23.64 -15.84
N PHE A 179 -1.15 -24.68 -15.49
CA PHE A 179 -1.50 -25.58 -14.40
C PHE A 179 -0.66 -25.25 -13.18
N VAL A 180 -1.29 -25.16 -12.01
CA VAL A 180 -0.58 -25.11 -10.74
C VAL A 180 -1.17 -26.10 -9.75
N ALA A 181 -0.32 -26.94 -9.16
CA ALA A 181 -0.66 -27.78 -8.02
C ALA A 181 0.03 -27.24 -6.78
N VAL A 182 -0.74 -26.93 -5.74
CA VAL A 182 -0.26 -26.41 -4.46
C VAL A 182 -0.45 -27.46 -3.38
N ALA A 183 0.62 -27.84 -2.69
CA ALA A 183 0.58 -28.64 -1.47
C ALA A 183 0.93 -27.75 -0.27
N ASN A 184 -0.09 -27.36 0.49
CA ASN A 184 0.07 -26.70 1.78
C ASN A 184 0.02 -27.74 2.90
N ILE A 185 1.17 -28.36 3.14
CA ILE A 185 1.38 -29.41 4.14
C ILE A 185 1.14 -28.89 5.55
N THR A 186 1.53 -27.65 5.86
CA THR A 186 1.27 -27.04 7.18
C THR A 186 -0.21 -26.99 7.50
N SER A 187 -1.07 -26.69 6.52
CA SER A 187 -2.53 -26.63 6.69
C SER A 187 -3.26 -27.93 6.35
N GLY A 188 -2.58 -28.94 5.79
CA GLY A 188 -3.21 -30.18 5.33
C GLY A 188 -4.12 -29.99 4.11
N VAL A 189 -3.82 -29.04 3.20
CA VAL A 189 -4.65 -28.73 2.02
C VAL A 189 -3.87 -28.87 0.72
N LYS A 190 -4.50 -29.49 -0.29
CA LYS A 190 -4.04 -29.48 -1.68
C LYS A 190 -5.00 -28.66 -2.53
N THR A 191 -4.48 -27.93 -3.52
CA THR A 191 -5.30 -27.19 -4.48
C THR A 191 -4.74 -27.33 -5.89
N ILE A 192 -5.62 -27.46 -6.88
CA ILE A 192 -5.30 -27.40 -8.31
C ILE A 192 -5.88 -26.11 -8.87
N TYR A 193 -5.04 -25.32 -9.52
CA TYR A 193 -5.41 -24.14 -10.28
C TYR A 193 -5.24 -24.38 -11.77
N ILE A 194 -6.16 -23.82 -12.56
CA ILE A 194 -6.07 -23.77 -14.02
C ILE A 194 -6.28 -22.31 -14.43
N ASN A 195 -5.35 -21.73 -15.19
CA ASN A 195 -5.41 -20.35 -15.67
C ASN A 195 -5.64 -19.32 -14.55
N GLY A 196 -4.92 -19.47 -13.42
CA GLY A 196 -5.04 -18.55 -12.29
C GLY A 196 -6.19 -18.84 -11.32
N VAL A 197 -7.12 -19.73 -11.67
CA VAL A 197 -8.35 -19.98 -10.88
C VAL A 197 -8.28 -21.33 -10.19
N ALA A 198 -8.64 -21.39 -8.90
CA ALA A 198 -8.75 -22.65 -8.16
C ALA A 198 -9.90 -23.49 -8.73
N VAL A 199 -9.61 -24.69 -9.22
CA VAL A 199 -10.59 -25.60 -9.83
C VAL A 199 -10.91 -26.79 -8.93
N ALA A 200 -9.99 -27.18 -8.04
CA ALA A 200 -10.24 -28.20 -7.02
C ALA A 200 -9.42 -27.90 -5.77
N THR A 201 -10.04 -28.06 -4.59
CA THR A 201 -9.38 -27.95 -3.27
C THR A 201 -9.81 -29.13 -2.42
N GLY A 202 -8.87 -29.76 -1.73
CA GLY A 202 -9.16 -30.89 -0.85
C GLY A 202 -8.24 -30.94 0.35
N ALA A 203 -8.80 -31.29 1.50
CA ALA A 203 -8.04 -31.61 2.69
C ALA A 203 -7.37 -32.99 2.55
N PHE A 204 -6.24 -33.20 3.21
CA PHE A 204 -5.61 -34.50 3.35
C PHE A 204 -5.05 -34.69 4.76
N VAL A 205 -4.94 -35.95 5.16
CA VAL A 205 -4.31 -36.39 6.41
C VAL A 205 -3.08 -37.25 6.08
N ASN A 206 -2.08 -37.22 6.96
CA ASN A 206 -0.73 -37.80 6.84
C ASN A 206 0.28 -37.00 6.00
N ALA A 207 1.58 -37.29 6.23
CA ALA A 207 2.69 -36.61 5.58
C ALA A 207 2.82 -36.98 4.10
N TRP A 208 3.37 -36.06 3.30
CA TRP A 208 3.79 -36.34 1.93
C TRP A 208 4.87 -37.43 1.94
N SER A 209 4.70 -38.48 1.15
CA SER A 209 5.73 -39.53 1.06
C SER A 209 6.84 -39.13 0.10
N THR A 210 8.04 -39.61 0.42
CA THR A 210 9.25 -39.50 -0.38
C THR A 210 9.33 -40.68 -1.35
N ASP A 211 9.90 -40.48 -2.53
CA ASP A 211 10.32 -41.55 -3.43
C ASP A 211 11.72 -41.30 -3.96
N ASN A 212 12.60 -42.31 -3.86
CA ASN A 212 13.98 -42.16 -4.28
C ASN A 212 14.13 -42.49 -5.77
N GLY A 213 14.38 -41.51 -6.62
CA GLY A 213 14.58 -41.73 -8.05
C GLY A 213 14.61 -40.44 -8.86
N ASN A 214 14.72 -40.59 -10.18
CA ASN A 214 14.68 -39.46 -11.12
C ASN A 214 13.28 -38.84 -11.21
N SER A 215 13.13 -37.57 -10.81
CA SER A 215 11.94 -36.80 -11.17
C SER A 215 11.93 -36.51 -12.68
N SER A 216 10.76 -36.21 -13.24
CA SER A 216 10.60 -36.04 -14.68
C SER A 216 9.54 -35.03 -15.07
N ILE A 217 9.71 -34.48 -16.28
CA ILE A 217 8.81 -33.53 -16.92
C ILE A 217 8.30 -34.15 -18.23
N ALA A 218 7.02 -33.91 -18.54
CA ALA A 218 6.35 -34.46 -19.72
C ALA A 218 6.28 -36.00 -19.78
N GLY A 219 6.58 -36.70 -18.67
CA GLY A 219 6.53 -38.15 -18.59
C GLY A 219 6.83 -38.71 -17.19
N GLU A 220 6.98 -40.04 -17.10
CA GLU A 220 7.33 -40.79 -15.89
C GLU A 220 8.43 -41.82 -16.16
N THR A 221 9.36 -42.04 -15.23
CA THR A 221 10.56 -42.88 -15.46
C THR A 221 10.43 -44.30 -14.91
N ALA A 222 9.31 -44.61 -14.24
CA ALA A 222 9.06 -45.91 -13.64
C ALA A 222 9.03 -47.04 -14.68
N GLY A 223 9.70 -48.15 -14.36
CA GLY A 223 9.75 -49.33 -15.23
C GLY A 223 8.37 -49.92 -15.49
N GLY A 224 7.94 -49.93 -16.76
CA GLY A 224 6.62 -50.43 -17.18
C GLY A 224 5.56 -49.34 -17.43
N GLU A 225 5.75 -48.13 -16.89
CA GLU A 225 4.82 -46.99 -17.01
C GLU A 225 5.09 -46.14 -18.27
N THR A 226 5.12 -46.81 -19.44
CA THR A 226 5.46 -46.15 -20.72
C THR A 226 4.35 -45.30 -21.31
N ALA A 227 3.12 -45.44 -20.80
CA ALA A 227 1.93 -44.74 -21.30
C ALA A 227 1.72 -43.33 -20.72
N ASN A 228 2.42 -42.99 -19.62
CA ASN A 228 2.21 -41.74 -18.86
C ASN A 228 3.04 -40.57 -19.44
N ARG A 229 3.02 -40.38 -20.76
CA ARG A 229 3.79 -39.34 -21.47
C ARG A 229 2.87 -38.28 -22.03
N LEU A 230 3.29 -37.01 -21.92
CA LEU A 230 2.54 -35.91 -22.51
C LEU A 230 2.51 -36.04 -24.05
N ASN A 231 1.32 -36.04 -24.64
CA ASN A 231 1.17 -35.97 -26.09
C ASN A 231 0.80 -34.53 -26.49
N GLY A 232 1.81 -33.68 -26.62
CA GLY A 232 1.63 -32.27 -26.94
C GLY A 232 2.85 -31.42 -26.62
N ARG A 233 2.66 -30.26 -25.97
CA ARG A 233 3.71 -29.27 -25.73
C ARG A 233 3.75 -28.84 -24.27
N ILE A 234 4.92 -28.48 -23.77
CA ILE A 234 5.15 -28.04 -22.39
C ILE A 234 6.15 -26.89 -22.35
N ASP A 235 5.95 -25.98 -21.40
CA ASP A 235 6.73 -24.76 -21.28
C ASP A 235 6.73 -24.22 -19.84
N GLU A 236 7.77 -23.45 -19.47
CA GLU A 236 7.92 -22.74 -18.18
C GLU A 236 7.60 -23.60 -16.94
N VAL A 237 8.15 -24.81 -16.85
CA VAL A 237 7.91 -25.71 -15.72
C VAL A 237 8.74 -25.27 -14.51
N ARG A 238 8.11 -25.19 -13.34
CA ARG A 238 8.75 -24.75 -12.09
C ARG A 238 8.25 -25.54 -10.90
N VAL A 239 9.10 -25.73 -9.91
CA VAL A 239 8.72 -26.24 -8.59
C VAL A 239 9.15 -25.25 -7.52
N ALA A 240 8.18 -24.56 -6.91
CA ALA A 240 8.40 -23.62 -5.81
C ALA A 240 8.53 -24.36 -4.47
N SER A 241 9.41 -23.89 -3.58
CA SER A 241 9.60 -24.44 -2.23
C SER A 241 8.61 -23.89 -1.20
N SER A 242 7.47 -23.37 -1.66
CA SER A 242 6.41 -22.83 -0.83
C SER A 242 5.03 -23.13 -1.42
N ALA A 243 4.01 -23.05 -0.58
CA ALA A 243 2.62 -23.07 -1.04
C ALA A 243 2.27 -21.68 -1.58
N LEU A 244 2.23 -21.53 -2.90
CA LEU A 244 1.92 -20.25 -3.55
C LEU A 244 0.48 -19.82 -3.24
N SER A 245 0.28 -18.53 -3.01
CA SER A 245 -1.06 -17.96 -2.78
C SER A 245 -1.85 -17.88 -4.08
N ALA A 246 -3.18 -17.81 -3.97
CA ALA A 246 -4.06 -17.60 -5.12
C ALA A 246 -3.69 -16.31 -5.89
N ASP A 247 -3.40 -15.22 -5.18
CA ASP A 247 -3.00 -13.94 -5.78
C ASP A 247 -1.67 -14.06 -6.54
N TRP A 248 -0.69 -14.80 -6.01
CA TRP A 248 0.57 -15.05 -6.71
C TRP A 248 0.33 -15.78 -8.03
N ILE A 249 -0.47 -16.86 -7.98
CA ILE A 249 -0.75 -17.71 -9.13
C ILE A 249 -1.53 -16.95 -10.21
N LEU A 250 -2.54 -16.15 -9.82
CA LEU A 250 -3.30 -15.31 -10.74
C LEU A 250 -2.43 -14.21 -11.36
N THR A 251 -1.57 -13.58 -10.55
CA THR A 251 -0.63 -12.56 -11.01
C THR A 251 0.35 -13.14 -12.03
N GLU A 252 0.92 -14.31 -11.75
CA GLU A 252 1.85 -15.00 -12.65
C GLU A 252 1.17 -15.40 -13.97
N TYR A 253 -0.06 -15.93 -13.89
CA TYR A 253 -0.86 -16.25 -15.08
C TYR A 253 -1.14 -15.02 -15.94
N ASN A 254 -1.63 -13.92 -15.35
CA ASN A 254 -1.96 -12.70 -16.09
C ASN A 254 -0.70 -12.08 -16.73
N ASN A 255 0.41 -12.07 -15.99
CA ASN A 255 1.70 -11.56 -16.47
C ASN A 255 2.23 -12.36 -17.68
N GLN A 256 2.03 -13.68 -17.73
CA GLN A 256 2.51 -14.52 -18.83
C GLN A 256 1.51 -14.64 -19.98
N SER A 257 0.20 -14.66 -19.70
CA SER A 257 -0.85 -14.91 -20.70
C SER A 257 -1.18 -13.71 -21.58
N SER A 258 -1.09 -12.50 -21.04
CA SER A 258 -1.28 -11.26 -21.79
C SER A 258 -0.39 -10.14 -21.26
N PRO A 259 0.94 -10.23 -21.46
CA PRO A 259 1.88 -9.28 -20.85
C PRO A 259 1.58 -7.82 -21.20
N SER A 260 1.16 -7.54 -22.44
CA SER A 260 0.86 -6.20 -22.92
C SER A 260 -0.35 -5.52 -22.26
N THR A 261 -1.23 -6.30 -21.62
CA THR A 261 -2.36 -5.76 -20.83
C THR A 261 -2.09 -5.79 -19.33
N PHE A 262 -1.01 -6.44 -18.90
CA PHE A 262 -0.62 -6.55 -17.50
C PHE A 262 0.15 -5.33 -16.99
N TYR A 263 0.94 -4.67 -17.85
CA TYR A 263 1.71 -3.48 -17.50
C TYR A 263 1.57 -2.36 -18.53
N SER A 264 1.88 -1.14 -18.10
CA SER A 264 2.03 0.03 -18.97
C SER A 264 3.46 0.55 -18.91
N ILE A 265 4.00 1.03 -20.03
CA ILE A 265 5.30 1.69 -20.09
C ILE A 265 5.07 3.20 -20.06
N SER A 266 5.67 3.90 -19.09
CA SER A 266 5.68 5.36 -19.04
C SER A 266 6.69 5.94 -20.03
N ALA A 267 6.53 7.23 -20.35
CA ALA A 267 7.54 7.94 -21.13
C ALA A 267 8.88 8.01 -20.37
N GLU A 268 9.99 7.95 -21.09
CA GLU A 268 11.32 8.15 -20.50
C GLU A 268 11.40 9.55 -19.83
N PRO A 269 11.92 9.66 -18.60
CA PRO A 269 12.13 10.95 -17.95
C PRO A 269 13.12 11.83 -18.72
N ASN A 270 12.88 13.13 -18.74
CA ASN A 270 13.87 14.11 -19.18
C ASN A 270 15.00 14.19 -18.14
N VAL A 271 16.24 14.03 -18.59
CA VAL A 271 17.42 14.00 -17.71
C VAL A 271 18.26 15.26 -17.91
N TRP A 272 18.41 16.07 -16.87
CA TRP A 272 19.34 17.19 -16.86
C TRP A 272 20.77 16.68 -16.79
N THR A 273 21.60 17.10 -17.74
CA THR A 273 23.04 16.79 -17.82
C THR A 273 23.91 18.00 -17.48
N GLY A 274 23.36 19.23 -17.58
CA GLY A 274 24.08 20.46 -17.28
C GLY A 274 25.25 20.73 -18.23
N GLY A 275 25.04 20.50 -19.53
CA GLY A 275 26.10 20.54 -20.53
C GLY A 275 26.64 21.94 -20.89
N THR A 276 25.82 23.00 -20.81
CA THR A 276 26.17 24.32 -21.37
C THR A 276 25.92 25.52 -20.46
N SER A 277 24.88 25.50 -19.61
CA SER A 277 24.52 26.66 -18.77
C SER A 277 23.62 26.25 -17.60
N ILE A 278 23.33 27.20 -16.70
CA ILE A 278 22.36 27.01 -15.61
C ILE A 278 20.89 27.12 -16.05
N VAL A 279 20.61 27.65 -17.25
CA VAL A 279 19.25 27.92 -17.72
C VAL A 279 18.46 26.62 -17.97
N TYR A 280 17.38 26.42 -17.21
CA TYR A 280 16.53 25.21 -17.25
C TYR A 280 15.98 24.92 -18.66
N THR A 281 15.62 25.94 -19.42
CA THR A 281 14.97 25.81 -20.74
C THR A 281 15.94 25.65 -21.91
N THR A 282 17.25 25.53 -21.66
CA THR A 282 18.25 25.36 -22.73
C THR A 282 18.38 23.89 -23.10
N ASN A 283 18.03 23.54 -24.34
CA ASN A 283 18.00 22.16 -24.86
C ASN A 283 19.30 21.37 -24.60
N THR A 284 20.45 21.98 -24.83
CA THR A 284 21.78 21.34 -24.67
C THR A 284 22.15 21.01 -23.23
N ASN A 285 21.33 21.39 -22.25
CA ASN A 285 21.48 20.95 -20.85
C ASN A 285 20.69 19.67 -20.54
N TRP A 286 19.92 19.15 -21.48
CA TRP A 286 19.12 17.95 -21.32
C TRP A 286 19.62 16.83 -22.22
N LEU A 287 19.53 15.60 -21.72
CA LEU A 287 19.79 14.41 -22.52
C LEU A 287 18.91 14.43 -23.78
N ASN A 288 19.50 14.05 -24.91
CA ASN A 288 18.85 14.07 -26.23
C ASN A 288 18.33 15.46 -26.67
N ASN A 289 18.86 16.56 -26.10
CA ASN A 289 18.45 17.92 -26.41
C ASN A 289 16.95 18.20 -26.21
N SER A 290 16.32 17.49 -25.26
CA SER A 290 14.87 17.53 -25.01
C SER A 290 14.56 18.22 -23.69
N VAL A 291 14.06 19.46 -23.77
CA VAL A 291 13.56 20.20 -22.59
C VAL A 291 12.24 19.59 -22.13
N PRO A 292 12.03 19.35 -20.82
CA PRO A 292 10.76 18.86 -20.30
C PRO A 292 9.60 19.79 -20.63
N VAL A 293 8.47 19.22 -21.02
CA VAL A 293 7.18 19.91 -21.10
C VAL A 293 6.29 19.54 -19.91
N SER A 294 5.17 20.26 -19.75
CA SER A 294 4.26 20.07 -18.62
C SER A 294 3.84 18.61 -18.43
N GLY A 295 4.15 18.06 -17.25
CA GLY A 295 3.82 16.69 -16.88
C GLY A 295 4.86 15.64 -17.27
N ASN A 296 5.97 16.02 -17.91
CA ASN A 296 7.11 15.12 -18.06
C ASN A 296 7.77 14.85 -16.71
N ASP A 297 8.24 13.63 -16.57
CA ASP A 297 9.07 13.19 -15.46
C ASP A 297 10.49 13.75 -15.63
N VAL A 298 11.10 14.22 -14.55
CA VAL A 298 12.36 14.96 -14.59
C VAL A 298 13.38 14.42 -13.61
N ILE A 299 14.57 14.09 -14.11
CA ILE A 299 15.75 13.72 -13.32
C ILE A 299 16.79 14.84 -13.40
N ILE A 300 17.21 15.38 -12.25
CA ILE A 300 18.30 16.32 -12.13
C ILE A 300 19.57 15.58 -11.68
N ASN A 301 20.51 15.36 -12.61
CA ASN A 301 21.83 14.82 -12.27
C ASN A 301 22.78 15.93 -11.82
N ASN A 302 23.86 15.53 -11.14
CA ASN A 302 24.95 16.41 -10.76
C ASN A 302 25.83 16.75 -11.99
N GLY A 303 25.34 17.69 -12.81
CA GLY A 303 26.08 18.23 -13.96
C GLY A 303 27.04 19.37 -13.56
N THR A 304 27.90 19.78 -14.49
CA THR A 304 28.78 20.95 -14.30
C THR A 304 27.98 22.21 -14.00
N PHE A 305 26.90 22.42 -14.75
CA PHE A 305 25.95 23.51 -14.52
C PHE A 305 24.68 22.98 -13.86
N GLN A 306 24.34 23.55 -12.71
CA GLN A 306 23.14 23.19 -11.94
C GLN A 306 21.94 24.05 -12.38
N PRO A 307 20.76 23.45 -12.59
CA PRO A 307 19.63 24.15 -13.20
C PRO A 307 19.06 25.25 -12.31
N THR A 308 18.67 26.36 -12.93
CA THR A 308 17.88 27.44 -12.36
C THR A 308 16.67 27.71 -13.24
N LEU A 309 15.47 27.65 -12.67
CA LEU A 309 14.22 27.97 -13.37
C LEU A 309 14.21 29.44 -13.80
N GLN A 310 13.83 29.69 -15.06
CA GLN A 310 13.64 31.05 -15.60
C GLN A 310 12.18 31.50 -15.61
N GLY A 311 11.25 30.56 -15.41
CA GLY A 311 9.81 30.79 -15.31
C GLY A 311 9.16 29.72 -14.43
N ASN A 312 7.84 29.79 -14.29
CA ASN A 312 7.08 28.75 -13.60
C ASN A 312 7.06 27.48 -14.45
N GLU A 313 7.32 26.34 -13.83
CA GLU A 313 7.36 25.05 -14.51
C GLU A 313 6.41 24.04 -13.87
N GLN A 314 6.01 23.04 -14.65
CA GLN A 314 5.24 21.91 -14.18
C GLN A 314 5.85 20.60 -14.67
N VAL A 315 6.01 19.63 -13.77
CA VAL A 315 6.54 18.30 -14.07
C VAL A 315 5.62 17.21 -13.53
N GLY A 316 5.81 15.99 -14.00
CA GLY A 316 5.19 14.78 -13.48
C GLY A 316 5.79 14.46 -12.12
N SER A 317 6.82 13.62 -12.13
CA SER A 317 7.69 13.31 -10.99
C SER A 317 9.01 14.09 -11.07
N LEU A 318 9.65 14.33 -9.92
CA LEU A 318 10.96 14.98 -9.81
C LEU A 318 11.94 14.13 -9.00
N TRP A 319 13.10 13.81 -9.59
CA TRP A 319 14.23 13.23 -8.87
C TRP A 319 15.43 14.17 -8.89
N ILE A 320 15.87 14.64 -7.74
CA ILE A 320 17.14 15.37 -7.60
C ILE A 320 18.17 14.39 -7.05
N LYS A 321 19.18 14.03 -7.86
CA LYS A 321 20.20 13.06 -7.46
C LYS A 321 21.16 13.64 -6.42
N THR A 322 21.88 12.75 -5.74
CA THR A 322 22.89 13.12 -4.75
C THR A 322 23.87 14.16 -5.32
N SER A 323 24.15 15.20 -4.52
CA SER A 323 25.00 16.34 -4.89
C SER A 323 24.48 17.23 -6.03
N ALA A 324 23.34 16.94 -6.64
CA ALA A 324 22.69 17.83 -7.59
C ALA A 324 21.93 18.96 -6.85
N ILE A 325 21.78 20.11 -7.52
CA ILE A 325 21.08 21.29 -7.01
C ILE A 325 20.05 21.72 -8.06
N LEU A 326 18.78 21.85 -7.67
CA LEU A 326 17.77 22.54 -8.49
C LEU A 326 17.43 23.87 -7.82
N SER A 327 17.66 24.99 -8.51
CA SER A 327 17.28 26.32 -8.05
C SER A 327 15.95 26.76 -8.67
N LEU A 328 14.99 27.16 -7.83
CA LEU A 328 13.72 27.70 -8.33
C LEU A 328 13.81 29.19 -8.70
N GLY A 329 14.88 29.88 -8.31
CA GLY A 329 14.91 31.35 -8.34
C GLY A 329 13.69 31.91 -7.60
N ASN A 330 12.93 32.78 -8.28
CA ASN A 330 11.67 33.37 -7.78
C ASN A 330 10.41 32.63 -8.30
N ASN A 331 10.58 31.50 -8.98
CA ASN A 331 9.50 30.85 -9.74
C ASN A 331 8.82 29.72 -8.95
N SER A 332 7.69 29.26 -9.48
CA SER A 332 6.95 28.11 -8.96
C SER A 332 7.31 26.84 -9.72
N LEU A 333 7.57 25.75 -9.01
CA LEU A 333 7.67 24.41 -9.58
C LEU A 333 6.49 23.58 -9.09
N SER A 334 5.61 23.23 -10.02
CA SER A 334 4.46 22.38 -9.77
C SER A 334 4.79 20.92 -10.07
N VAL A 335 4.51 20.02 -9.14
CA VAL A 335 4.78 18.58 -9.28
C VAL A 335 3.49 17.81 -9.08
N ARG A 336 3.11 17.01 -10.08
CA ARG A 336 1.89 16.19 -10.07
C ARG A 336 2.03 14.89 -9.29
N TYR A 337 3.21 14.28 -9.33
CA TYR A 337 3.51 12.98 -8.73
C TYR A 337 4.61 13.16 -7.68
N ASP A 338 5.51 12.20 -7.50
CA ASP A 338 6.46 12.21 -6.39
C ASP A 338 7.61 13.20 -6.55
N ILE A 339 8.08 13.73 -5.41
CA ILE A 339 9.36 14.41 -5.29
C ILE A 339 10.31 13.53 -4.50
N THR A 340 11.41 13.12 -5.13
CA THR A 340 12.51 12.40 -4.48
C THR A 340 13.76 13.28 -4.52
N ASN A 341 14.11 13.87 -3.39
CA ASN A 341 15.29 14.72 -3.28
C ASN A 341 16.39 13.99 -2.52
N CYS A 342 17.48 13.65 -3.20
CA CYS A 342 18.74 13.19 -2.60
C CYS A 342 19.84 14.25 -2.67
N GLY A 343 19.57 15.39 -3.31
CA GLY A 343 20.47 16.53 -3.43
C GLY A 343 19.92 17.75 -2.68
N THR A 344 19.95 18.91 -3.34
CA THR A 344 19.45 20.17 -2.79
C THR A 344 18.38 20.77 -3.70
N LEU A 345 17.18 20.99 -3.15
CA LEU A 345 16.19 21.87 -3.76
C LEU A 345 16.39 23.28 -3.20
N SER A 346 17.12 24.12 -3.94
CA SER A 346 17.34 25.52 -3.56
C SER A 346 16.11 26.34 -3.92
N ASN A 347 15.33 26.69 -2.89
CA ASN A 347 14.12 27.46 -3.04
C ASN A 347 14.18 28.69 -2.15
N ASN A 348 15.00 29.69 -2.50
CA ASN A 348 15.16 30.91 -1.68
C ASN A 348 13.90 31.78 -1.65
N THR A 349 13.24 31.94 -2.80
CA THR A 349 12.11 32.86 -3.02
C THR A 349 10.95 32.23 -3.79
N GLY A 350 11.18 31.11 -4.46
CA GLY A 350 10.17 30.38 -5.23
C GLY A 350 9.19 29.56 -4.38
N THR A 351 8.34 28.80 -5.08
CA THR A 351 7.29 27.98 -4.47
C THR A 351 7.31 26.57 -5.03
N VAL A 352 7.24 25.56 -4.16
CA VAL A 352 6.91 24.19 -4.56
C VAL A 352 5.39 24.03 -4.47
N VAL A 353 4.77 23.55 -5.54
CA VAL A 353 3.33 23.31 -5.59
C VAL A 353 3.07 21.82 -5.78
N CYS A 354 2.44 21.20 -4.80
CA CYS A 354 1.94 19.82 -4.89
C CYS A 354 0.56 19.84 -5.53
N ASN A 355 0.43 19.40 -6.79
CA ASN A 355 -0.81 19.53 -7.57
C ASN A 355 -1.27 18.23 -8.25
N SER A 356 -1.13 17.10 -7.55
CA SER A 356 -1.72 15.85 -8.04
C SER A 356 -3.23 15.99 -8.27
N THR A 357 -3.74 15.16 -9.18
CA THR A 357 -5.14 15.21 -9.62
C THR A 357 -5.88 13.93 -9.24
N SER A 358 -7.20 13.95 -9.27
CA SER A 358 -8.04 12.78 -9.02
C SER A 358 -7.79 11.62 -10.00
N ALA A 359 -7.16 11.87 -11.15
CA ALA A 359 -6.79 10.83 -12.10
C ALA A 359 -5.57 10.00 -11.65
N TYR A 360 -4.75 10.53 -10.74
CA TYR A 360 -3.62 9.80 -10.18
C TYR A 360 -4.11 8.92 -9.03
N THR A 361 -3.73 7.66 -9.02
CA THR A 361 -4.23 6.64 -8.07
C THR A 361 -3.29 6.40 -6.89
N GLN A 362 -2.08 6.95 -6.92
CA GLN A 362 -1.13 6.83 -5.82
C GLN A 362 -1.05 8.11 -4.97
N ILE A 363 -0.71 7.96 -3.70
CA ILE A 363 -0.43 9.09 -2.81
C ILE A 363 0.84 9.78 -3.31
N GLN A 364 0.87 11.12 -3.29
CA GLN A 364 2.08 11.89 -3.62
C GLN A 364 3.06 11.87 -2.45
N HIS A 365 4.35 11.65 -2.71
CA HIS A 365 5.38 11.59 -1.67
C HIS A 365 6.42 12.69 -1.79
N PHE A 366 6.87 13.17 -0.63
CA PHE A 366 8.22 13.73 -0.49
C PHE A 366 9.12 12.68 0.12
N SER A 367 10.20 12.33 -0.57
CA SER A 367 11.12 11.27 -0.18
C SER A 367 12.57 11.60 -0.53
N GLY A 368 13.49 10.67 -0.29
CA GLY A 368 14.92 10.83 -0.53
C GLY A 368 15.70 11.30 0.70
N SER A 369 17.02 11.21 0.60
CA SER A 369 17.96 11.48 1.71
C SER A 369 18.37 12.96 1.82
N GLY A 370 17.99 13.79 0.86
CA GLY A 370 18.28 15.22 0.82
C GLY A 370 17.34 16.01 1.74
N THR A 371 17.75 17.22 2.10
CA THR A 371 16.95 18.07 2.98
C THR A 371 15.92 18.89 2.19
N TYR A 372 14.69 18.94 2.70
CA TYR A 372 13.65 19.82 2.18
C TYR A 372 13.60 21.12 3.01
N ASN A 373 14.33 22.14 2.56
CA ASN A 373 14.30 23.50 3.13
C ASN A 373 13.62 24.45 2.16
N LEU A 374 12.30 24.51 2.20
CA LEU A 374 11.49 25.25 1.23
C LEU A 374 11.25 26.68 1.71
N LYS A 375 11.24 27.67 0.81
CA LYS A 375 10.68 28.98 1.14
C LYS A 375 9.16 28.91 1.22
N SER A 376 8.52 28.44 0.16
CA SER A 376 7.07 28.33 0.09
C SER A 376 6.65 26.95 -0.40
N LEU A 377 5.60 26.42 0.23
CA LEU A 377 4.95 25.16 -0.12
C LEU A 377 3.45 25.42 -0.28
N THR A 378 2.90 25.05 -1.44
CA THR A 378 1.46 25.07 -1.69
C THR A 378 0.97 23.65 -1.87
N LEU A 379 -0.02 23.25 -1.07
CA LEU A 379 -0.78 22.03 -1.25
C LEU A 379 -2.07 22.35 -1.99
N ASN A 380 -2.11 21.99 -3.27
CA ASN A 380 -3.27 22.11 -4.15
C ASN A 380 -3.53 20.76 -4.84
N ASN A 381 -3.59 19.71 -4.02
CA ASN A 381 -3.64 18.34 -4.45
C ASN A 381 -5.08 17.83 -4.35
N THR A 382 -5.63 17.39 -5.48
CA THR A 382 -7.01 16.88 -5.61
C THR A 382 -7.03 15.36 -5.80
N HIS A 383 -5.94 14.67 -5.45
CA HIS A 383 -5.86 13.21 -5.39
C HIS A 383 -7.05 12.64 -4.60
N ALA A 384 -7.61 11.55 -5.12
CA ALA A 384 -8.86 11.01 -4.61
C ALA A 384 -8.72 10.34 -3.23
N ALA A 385 -7.54 9.81 -2.89
CA ALA A 385 -7.32 9.24 -1.56
C ALA A 385 -6.94 10.31 -0.52
N SER A 386 -7.30 10.04 0.73
CA SER A 386 -6.86 10.80 1.89
C SER A 386 -5.99 9.90 2.77
N PRO A 387 -4.74 10.27 3.07
CA PRO A 387 -4.10 11.55 2.73
C PRO A 387 -3.77 11.68 1.24
N SER A 388 -3.74 12.92 0.73
CA SER A 388 -3.39 13.20 -0.66
C SER A 388 -1.88 13.25 -0.89
N MET A 389 -1.12 13.56 0.16
CA MET A 389 0.33 13.46 0.15
C MET A 389 0.87 12.93 1.48
N SER A 390 2.04 12.31 1.45
CA SER A 390 2.74 11.79 2.62
C SER A 390 4.20 12.23 2.66
N LEU A 391 4.67 12.56 3.86
CA LEU A 391 6.08 12.87 4.12
C LEU A 391 6.84 11.61 4.54
N SER A 392 7.76 11.17 3.68
CA SER A 392 8.72 10.09 3.98
C SER A 392 10.06 10.62 4.48
N THR A 393 10.18 11.94 4.65
CA THR A 393 11.35 12.66 5.15
C THR A 393 10.90 14.02 5.75
N PRO A 394 11.62 14.60 6.74
CA PRO A 394 11.28 15.90 7.30
C PRO A 394 11.26 17.04 6.28
N VAL A 395 10.32 17.98 6.45
CA VAL A 395 10.18 19.15 5.57
C VAL A 395 10.13 20.43 6.40
N THR A 396 10.96 21.40 6.06
CA THR A 396 10.94 22.73 6.67
C THR A 396 10.42 23.77 5.67
N VAL A 397 9.45 24.59 6.09
CA VAL A 397 8.92 25.73 5.33
C VAL A 397 9.30 27.03 6.02
N ASN A 398 10.03 27.89 5.32
CA ASN A 398 10.65 29.12 5.86
C ASN A 398 9.87 30.41 5.54
N GLY A 399 8.77 30.30 4.82
CA GLY A 399 7.98 31.42 4.31
C GLY A 399 6.51 31.13 4.41
N THR A 400 5.91 30.53 3.38
CA THR A 400 4.46 30.32 3.36
C THR A 400 4.10 28.86 3.17
N LEU A 401 3.25 28.32 4.06
CA LEU A 401 2.51 27.08 3.85
C LEU A 401 1.07 27.42 3.44
N GLN A 402 0.73 27.19 2.18
CA GLN A 402 -0.62 27.42 1.65
C GLN A 402 -1.35 26.08 1.47
N LEU A 403 -2.46 25.90 2.19
CA LEU A 403 -3.32 24.71 2.12
C LEU A 403 -4.61 25.06 1.37
N SER A 404 -4.71 24.61 0.12
CA SER A 404 -5.82 24.91 -0.78
C SER A 404 -6.71 23.69 -1.06
N SER A 405 -6.09 22.52 -1.23
CA SER A 405 -6.78 21.24 -1.40
C SER A 405 -5.85 20.10 -1.04
N GLY A 406 -6.35 19.06 -0.39
CA GLY A 406 -5.63 17.84 -0.09
C GLY A 406 -5.11 17.79 1.34
N VAL A 407 -5.00 16.58 1.88
CA VAL A 407 -4.50 16.30 3.24
C VAL A 407 -3.03 15.87 3.18
N LEU A 408 -2.17 16.54 3.94
CA LEU A 408 -0.75 16.19 4.09
C LEU A 408 -0.58 15.32 5.33
N TYR A 409 -0.04 14.12 5.16
CA TYR A 409 0.29 13.23 6.26
C TYR A 409 1.74 13.41 6.71
N SER A 410 1.94 13.58 8.02
CA SER A 410 3.25 13.69 8.67
C SER A 410 3.33 12.75 9.88
N THR A 411 4.54 12.49 10.34
CA THR A 411 4.81 11.72 11.57
C THR A 411 5.81 12.46 12.45
N ALA A 412 6.01 12.01 13.68
CA ALA A 412 7.03 12.60 14.56
C ALA A 412 8.45 12.48 13.96
N THR A 413 8.72 11.42 13.17
CA THR A 413 9.99 11.25 12.46
C THR A 413 10.06 12.10 11.20
N ASN A 414 8.98 12.15 10.41
CA ASN A 414 8.89 12.91 9.15
C ASN A 414 7.94 14.10 9.33
N ILE A 415 8.39 15.04 10.16
CA ILE A 415 7.59 16.18 10.59
C ILE A 415 7.59 17.29 9.54
N LEU A 416 6.46 18.01 9.44
CA LEU A 416 6.38 19.30 8.77
C LEU A 416 6.67 20.41 9.78
N SER A 417 7.69 21.23 9.51
CA SER A 417 8.18 22.26 10.42
C SER A 417 8.12 23.64 9.78
N LEU A 418 7.58 24.62 10.49
CA LEU A 418 7.54 26.02 10.06
C LEU A 418 8.55 26.85 10.86
N SER A 419 9.31 27.70 10.17
CA SER A 419 10.27 28.60 10.81
C SER A 419 9.61 29.75 11.59
N ASN A 420 10.39 30.55 12.32
CA ASN A 420 9.90 31.68 13.12
C ASN A 420 9.04 32.67 12.33
N THR A 421 9.46 33.03 11.12
CA THR A 421 8.75 34.02 10.29
C THR A 421 7.80 33.37 9.29
N ALA A 422 7.70 32.04 9.29
CA ALA A 422 6.80 31.35 8.39
C ALA A 422 5.34 31.55 8.80
N VAL A 423 4.47 31.68 7.82
CA VAL A 423 3.01 31.80 7.98
C VAL A 423 2.33 30.61 7.31
N SER A 424 1.10 30.33 7.73
CA SER A 424 0.25 29.36 7.05
C SER A 424 -1.14 29.91 6.83
N SER A 425 -1.78 29.47 5.75
CA SER A 425 -3.24 29.52 5.67
C SER A 425 -3.85 28.82 6.87
N SER A 426 -5.07 29.22 7.24
CA SER A 426 -5.82 28.51 8.28
C SER A 426 -6.05 27.02 7.98
N GLY A 427 -5.98 26.58 6.72
CA GLY A 427 -6.46 25.25 6.31
C GLY A 427 -7.97 25.26 6.04
N LEU A 428 -8.51 24.12 5.65
CA LEU A 428 -9.89 23.89 5.24
C LEU A 428 -10.32 22.47 5.63
N ALA A 429 -11.62 22.19 5.63
CA ALA A 429 -12.14 20.82 5.79
C ALA A 429 -11.57 19.84 4.75
N THR A 430 -11.17 20.34 3.57
CA THR A 430 -10.55 19.57 2.49
C THR A 430 -9.03 19.71 2.44
N SER A 431 -8.41 20.54 3.30
CA SER A 431 -6.96 20.72 3.28
C SER A 431 -6.36 21.07 4.64
N PHE A 432 -5.65 20.10 5.21
CA PHE A 432 -5.04 20.20 6.54
C PHE A 432 -3.88 19.21 6.68
N VAL A 433 -3.12 19.34 7.77
CA VAL A 433 -2.06 18.40 8.15
C VAL A 433 -2.65 17.31 9.04
N SER A 434 -2.59 16.05 8.59
CA SER A 434 -2.96 14.87 9.34
C SER A 434 -1.74 14.24 10.00
N GLY A 435 -1.45 14.64 11.22
CA GLY A 435 -0.26 14.24 11.97
C GLY A 435 0.38 15.44 12.68
N PRO A 436 1.52 15.25 13.35
CA PRO A 436 2.19 16.34 14.04
C PRO A 436 2.82 17.32 13.05
N MET A 437 2.71 18.61 13.36
CA MET A 437 3.46 19.68 12.71
C MET A 437 4.04 20.65 13.75
N SER A 438 5.18 21.26 13.45
CA SER A 438 5.84 22.19 14.36
C SER A 438 5.87 23.61 13.83
N LYS A 439 5.87 24.57 14.76
CA LYS A 439 6.11 25.98 14.52
C LYS A 439 7.17 26.48 15.49
N ASN A 440 8.27 26.97 14.95
CA ASN A 440 9.34 27.56 15.73
C ASN A 440 9.04 29.05 15.92
N GLY A 441 9.54 29.65 16.99
CA GLY A 441 9.52 31.10 17.21
C GLY A 441 8.62 31.59 18.33
N ALA A 442 8.36 32.90 18.30
CA ALA A 442 7.51 33.61 19.25
C ALA A 442 6.32 34.32 18.57
N THR A 443 6.02 33.95 17.31
CA THR A 443 4.91 34.51 16.55
C THR A 443 3.65 33.67 16.76
N ASP A 444 2.54 34.35 17.04
CA ASP A 444 1.22 33.73 17.12
C ASP A 444 0.94 32.88 15.88
N PHE A 445 0.39 31.69 16.09
CA PHE A 445 0.23 30.72 15.02
C PHE A 445 -1.00 29.84 15.21
N VAL A 446 -1.75 29.67 14.12
CA VAL A 446 -2.85 28.71 14.03
C VAL A 446 -2.34 27.48 13.30
N PHE A 447 -2.38 26.34 13.97
CA PHE A 447 -2.02 25.04 13.42
C PHE A 447 -3.18 24.48 12.59
N PRO A 448 -3.02 24.33 11.25
CA PRO A 448 -4.02 23.74 10.37
C PRO A 448 -4.04 22.20 10.47
N VAL A 449 -4.22 21.65 11.66
CA VAL A 449 -4.19 20.20 11.91
C VAL A 449 -5.57 19.54 11.78
N GLY A 450 -5.58 18.23 11.61
CA GLY A 450 -6.77 17.40 11.53
C GLY A 450 -6.45 15.91 11.53
N LYS A 451 -7.46 15.05 11.40
CA LYS A 451 -7.32 13.58 11.37
C LYS A 451 -8.47 12.96 10.60
N GLY A 452 -8.17 12.03 9.70
CA GLY A 452 -9.18 11.40 8.85
C GLY A 452 -9.87 12.42 7.94
N THR A 453 -11.15 12.69 8.17
CA THR A 453 -11.94 13.69 7.43
C THR A 453 -12.24 14.95 8.25
N LYS A 454 -11.67 15.06 9.46
CA LYS A 454 -11.96 16.13 10.40
C LYS A 454 -10.78 17.10 10.49
N TRP A 455 -11.00 18.31 10.02
CA TRP A 455 -10.13 19.46 10.23
C TRP A 455 -10.50 20.13 11.55
N ARG A 456 -9.50 20.27 12.43
CA ARG A 456 -9.68 20.64 13.84
C ARG A 456 -8.45 21.37 14.33
N ARG A 457 -8.44 22.67 14.08
CA ARG A 457 -7.28 23.52 14.36
C ARG A 457 -7.10 23.76 15.84
N CYS A 458 -5.89 24.17 16.18
CA CYS A 458 -5.59 24.82 17.44
C CYS A 458 -4.67 26.01 17.20
N ALA A 459 -4.57 26.94 18.15
CA ALA A 459 -3.66 28.06 18.04
C ALA A 459 -2.85 28.26 19.33
N VAL A 460 -1.59 28.67 19.16
CA VAL A 460 -0.75 29.22 20.23
C VAL A 460 -0.60 30.71 19.98
N THR A 461 -0.94 31.52 20.96
CA THR A 461 -0.94 32.98 20.87
C THR A 461 -0.35 33.59 22.11
N ASN A 462 -0.01 34.89 22.07
CA ASN A 462 0.58 35.60 23.20
C ASN A 462 1.79 34.83 23.76
N ILE A 463 2.74 34.51 22.90
CA ILE A 463 3.89 33.67 23.24
C ILE A 463 4.92 34.48 24.03
N SER A 464 5.33 34.00 25.21
CA SER A 464 6.21 34.73 26.12
C SER A 464 7.68 34.73 25.72
N ALA A 465 8.13 33.71 24.99
CA ALA A 465 9.51 33.53 24.55
C ALA A 465 9.56 32.59 23.34
N SER A 466 10.61 32.71 22.53
CA SER A 466 10.81 31.84 21.36
C SER A 466 10.90 30.38 21.79
N ASP A 467 10.09 29.52 21.17
CA ASP A 467 10.04 28.08 21.44
C ASP A 467 9.68 27.31 20.15
N THR A 468 9.70 25.98 20.20
CA THR A 468 9.11 25.11 19.18
C THR A 468 7.84 24.51 19.76
N TYR A 469 6.70 24.86 19.16
CA TYR A 469 5.41 24.26 19.49
C TYR A 469 5.06 23.21 18.44
N THR A 470 4.67 22.02 18.89
CA THR A 470 4.25 20.92 18.02
C THR A 470 2.80 20.58 18.32
N ALA A 471 1.96 20.56 17.29
CA ALA A 471 0.54 20.25 17.43
C ALA A 471 0.14 19.03 16.60
N GLU A 472 -0.68 18.15 17.17
CA GLU A 472 -1.41 17.06 16.50
C GLU A 472 -2.84 16.99 17.04
N TYR A 473 -3.78 16.74 16.15
CA TYR A 473 -5.18 16.49 16.48
C TYR A 473 -5.52 14.99 16.42
N PHE A 474 -6.35 14.53 17.35
CA PHE A 474 -6.85 13.16 17.43
C PHE A 474 -8.38 13.15 17.42
N ASN A 475 -8.96 12.48 16.43
CA ASN A 475 -10.41 12.28 16.29
C ASN A 475 -10.91 11.09 17.12
N SER A 476 -10.60 11.11 18.41
CA SER A 476 -11.02 10.10 19.38
C SER A 476 -10.89 10.66 20.80
N SER A 477 -11.52 10.03 21.79
CA SER A 477 -11.23 10.31 23.20
C SER A 477 -9.76 10.09 23.52
N TYR A 478 -9.22 10.89 24.45
CA TYR A 478 -7.96 10.54 25.09
C TYR A 478 -8.10 9.23 25.89
N ALA A 479 -7.00 8.51 26.10
CA ALA A 479 -7.00 7.18 26.74
C ALA A 479 -7.67 7.17 28.13
N SER A 480 -7.58 8.27 28.88
CA SER A 480 -8.23 8.46 30.18
C SER A 480 -9.11 9.70 30.16
N THR A 481 -10.39 9.57 30.45
CA THR A 481 -11.35 10.70 30.57
C THR A 481 -11.65 11.04 32.04
N THR A 482 -11.11 10.25 32.97
CA THR A 482 -11.25 10.38 34.41
C THR A 482 -9.93 10.00 35.11
N PRO A 483 -9.68 10.46 36.35
CA PRO A 483 -10.50 11.41 37.12
C PRO A 483 -10.38 12.85 36.58
N VAL A 484 -11.39 13.66 36.89
CA VAL A 484 -11.37 15.11 36.68
C VAL A 484 -11.31 15.82 38.03
N ASN A 485 -10.59 16.94 38.09
CA ASN A 485 -10.56 17.79 39.28
C ASN A 485 -11.61 18.91 39.14
N ALA A 486 -12.31 19.21 40.25
CA ALA A 486 -13.23 20.34 40.29
C ALA A 486 -12.51 21.64 39.87
N PRO A 487 -13.17 22.54 39.11
CA PRO A 487 -14.62 22.58 38.82
C PRO A 487 -15.05 21.77 37.60
N LEU A 488 -14.18 21.00 36.95
CA LEU A 488 -14.58 20.15 35.83
C LEU A 488 -15.54 19.05 36.30
N ASN A 489 -16.62 18.85 35.55
CA ASN A 489 -17.49 17.69 35.69
C ASN A 489 -17.05 16.54 34.78
N HIS A 490 -16.64 16.86 33.55
CA HIS A 490 -16.16 15.90 32.56
C HIS A 490 -15.31 16.59 31.48
N VAL A 491 -14.71 15.77 30.61
CA VAL A 491 -13.92 16.20 29.45
C VAL A 491 -14.46 15.55 28.17
N SER A 492 -14.16 16.13 27.02
CA SER A 492 -14.60 15.57 25.74
C SER A 492 -14.04 14.17 25.50
N VAL A 493 -14.93 13.32 25.00
CA VAL A 493 -14.62 11.95 24.55
C VAL A 493 -14.60 11.83 23.03
N VAL A 494 -14.82 12.93 22.33
CA VAL A 494 -14.85 12.97 20.87
C VAL A 494 -13.46 13.19 20.32
N GLU A 495 -12.70 14.08 20.95
CA GLU A 495 -11.47 14.59 20.38
C GLU A 495 -10.51 15.13 21.43
N TYR A 496 -9.21 15.17 21.10
CA TYR A 496 -8.20 15.87 21.87
C TYR A 496 -7.07 16.37 20.97
N TRP A 497 -6.29 17.29 21.51
CA TRP A 497 -5.09 17.82 20.88
C TRP A 497 -3.87 17.49 21.75
N GLN A 498 -2.81 17.07 21.10
CA GLN A 498 -1.48 17.10 21.67
C GLN A 498 -0.80 18.39 21.18
N VAL A 499 -0.49 19.30 22.10
CA VAL A 499 0.19 20.56 21.82
C VAL A 499 1.37 20.67 22.76
N ASP A 500 2.54 20.26 22.30
CA ASP A 500 3.79 20.23 23.06
C ASP A 500 4.62 21.48 22.80
N ARG A 501 5.56 21.75 23.72
CA ARG A 501 6.63 22.74 23.52
C ARG A 501 7.99 22.13 23.88
N ALA A 502 9.05 22.60 23.24
CA ALA A 502 10.40 22.09 23.49
C ALA A 502 11.14 22.82 24.64
N GLY A 503 10.78 24.08 24.91
CA GLY A 503 11.42 24.96 25.87
C GLY A 503 10.45 25.53 26.91
N ALA A 504 10.63 26.81 27.22
CA ALA A 504 9.91 27.53 28.28
C ALA A 504 9.00 28.66 27.77
N GLY A 505 8.72 28.72 26.47
CA GLY A 505 7.76 29.69 25.91
C GLY A 505 6.35 29.38 26.39
N ASN A 506 5.81 30.20 27.28
CA ASN A 506 4.42 30.09 27.72
C ASN A 506 3.52 30.71 26.64
N ALA A 507 2.31 30.18 26.45
CA ALA A 507 1.40 30.68 25.42
C ALA A 507 -0.06 30.49 25.85
N ASN A 508 -0.95 31.35 25.34
CA ASN A 508 -2.38 31.07 25.36
C ASN A 508 -2.69 30.00 24.30
N LEU A 509 -3.55 29.04 24.67
CA LEU A 509 -4.02 27.99 23.76
C LEU A 509 -5.44 28.29 23.33
N THR A 510 -5.73 28.11 22.04
CA THR A 510 -7.10 28.11 21.50
C THR A 510 -7.41 26.76 20.87
N LEU A 511 -8.54 26.16 21.23
CA LEU A 511 -9.09 24.96 20.59
C LEU A 511 -10.34 25.33 19.78
N TYR A 512 -10.48 24.80 18.57
CA TYR A 512 -11.58 25.08 17.65
C TYR A 512 -12.40 23.82 17.38
N TRP A 513 -13.74 23.91 17.46
CA TRP A 513 -14.60 22.75 17.21
C TRP A 513 -15.06 22.63 15.74
N GLU A 514 -15.00 23.69 14.93
CA GLU A 514 -15.35 23.73 13.48
C GLU A 514 -16.72 23.14 13.05
N ASP A 515 -17.44 22.46 13.94
CA ASP A 515 -18.79 21.93 13.87
C ASP A 515 -19.18 21.44 15.29
N ALA A 516 -20.04 22.19 15.98
CA ALA A 516 -20.38 21.93 17.37
C ALA A 516 -21.09 20.58 17.54
N SER A 517 -21.96 20.21 16.62
CA SER A 517 -22.68 18.93 16.64
C SER A 517 -21.75 17.73 16.55
N VAL A 518 -20.74 17.79 15.67
CA VAL A 518 -19.74 16.74 15.52
C VAL A 518 -18.86 16.64 16.76
N SER A 519 -18.57 17.77 17.42
CA SER A 519 -17.76 17.84 18.62
C SER A 519 -18.53 17.58 19.93
N GLY A 520 -19.85 17.30 19.87
CA GLY A 520 -20.68 17.06 21.06
C GLY A 520 -20.96 18.31 21.90
N ILE A 521 -20.83 19.49 21.30
CA ILE A 521 -20.94 20.79 21.96
C ILE A 521 -22.34 21.37 21.73
N THR A 522 -23.01 21.74 22.81
CA THR A 522 -24.38 22.30 22.82
C THR A 522 -24.52 23.56 23.67
N ASN A 523 -23.57 23.85 24.56
CA ASN A 523 -23.61 24.98 25.48
C ASN A 523 -22.24 25.66 25.58
N CYS A 524 -22.07 26.79 24.89
CA CYS A 524 -20.80 27.53 24.90
C CYS A 524 -20.44 28.11 26.28
N PRO A 525 -21.37 28.73 27.04
CA PRO A 525 -21.05 29.27 28.37
C PRO A 525 -20.45 28.26 29.37
N ASP A 526 -20.73 26.98 29.20
CA ASP A 526 -20.22 25.89 30.03
C ASP A 526 -18.83 25.37 29.59
N LEU A 527 -18.36 25.74 28.40
CA LEU A 527 -17.11 25.22 27.86
C LEU A 527 -15.86 25.90 28.44
N THR A 528 -14.88 25.07 28.77
CA THR A 528 -13.52 25.46 29.15
C THR A 528 -12.50 24.55 28.44
N ILE A 529 -11.20 24.73 28.73
CA ILE A 529 -10.15 23.80 28.29
C ILE A 529 -9.73 22.93 29.47
N ALA A 530 -9.59 21.62 29.24
CA ALA A 530 -9.06 20.68 30.20
C ALA A 530 -7.67 20.20 29.76
N ARG A 531 -6.75 20.02 30.71
CA ARG A 531 -5.41 19.45 30.49
C ARG A 531 -5.17 18.25 31.40
N TRP A 532 -4.70 17.15 30.85
CA TRP A 532 -4.25 16.01 31.64
C TRP A 532 -2.87 16.29 32.27
N ASN A 533 -2.74 16.13 33.58
CA ASN A 533 -1.50 16.38 34.31
C ASN A 533 -0.63 15.14 34.54
N GLY A 534 -1.05 13.98 34.03
CA GLY A 534 -0.43 12.68 34.28
C GLY A 534 -1.25 11.78 35.21
N ALA A 535 -2.16 12.34 36.00
CA ALA A 535 -3.00 11.62 36.95
C ALA A 535 -4.49 12.01 36.90
N SER A 536 -4.80 13.26 36.52
CA SER A 536 -6.15 13.82 36.49
C SER A 536 -6.25 14.93 35.44
N TRP A 537 -7.48 15.26 35.04
CA TRP A 537 -7.75 16.43 34.22
C TRP A 537 -7.91 17.68 35.09
N ASP A 538 -7.10 18.70 34.82
CA ASP A 538 -7.19 20.03 35.43
C ASP A 538 -7.81 21.03 34.46
N GLU A 539 -8.59 21.95 34.99
CA GLU A 539 -9.07 23.09 34.23
C GLU A 539 -7.92 24.03 33.83
N ARG A 540 -7.99 24.52 32.59
CA ARG A 540 -7.33 25.71 32.09
C ARG A 540 -8.40 26.71 31.69
N VAL A 541 -8.78 27.58 32.64
CA VAL A 541 -9.91 28.50 32.52
C VAL A 541 -9.88 29.16 31.16
N GLY A 542 -10.92 28.91 30.36
CA GLY A 542 -11.04 29.42 29.01
C GLY A 542 -12.33 30.19 28.80
N THR A 543 -12.32 31.03 27.78
CA THR A 543 -13.49 31.78 27.32
C THR A 543 -13.93 31.23 25.97
N ALA A 544 -15.16 30.73 25.90
CA ALA A 544 -15.76 30.28 24.66
C ALA A 544 -16.28 31.46 23.82
N SER A 545 -16.19 31.35 22.50
CA SER A 545 -16.76 32.28 21.54
C SER A 545 -17.25 31.54 20.30
N GLY A 546 -18.18 32.13 19.55
CA GLY A 546 -18.79 31.51 18.37
C GLY A 546 -20.15 30.88 18.67
N SER A 547 -20.51 29.84 17.92
CA SER A 547 -21.82 29.18 17.99
C SER A 547 -21.70 27.71 18.36
N CYS A 548 -22.49 27.29 19.34
CA CYS A 548 -22.65 25.90 19.77
C CYS A 548 -23.96 25.28 19.25
N ALA A 549 -24.64 25.93 18.29
CA ALA A 549 -25.87 25.41 17.70
C ALA A 549 -25.59 24.68 16.38
N GLY A 550 -26.00 23.41 16.29
CA GLY A 550 -25.87 22.59 15.06
C GLY A 550 -24.42 22.52 14.57
N ALA A 551 -24.21 22.76 13.26
CA ALA A 551 -22.88 22.84 12.65
C ALA A 551 -22.16 24.19 12.93
N GLY A 552 -22.53 24.87 14.03
CA GLY A 552 -21.91 26.13 14.44
C GLY A 552 -20.43 25.97 14.70
N VAL A 553 -19.65 26.99 14.34
CA VAL A 553 -18.21 27.05 14.55
C VAL A 553 -17.87 27.99 15.70
N GLY A 554 -16.77 27.71 16.38
CA GLY A 554 -16.25 28.57 17.43
C GLY A 554 -15.00 28.00 18.08
N SER A 555 -14.61 28.62 19.18
CA SER A 555 -13.38 28.29 19.89
C SER A 555 -13.45 28.58 21.38
N VAL A 556 -12.59 27.90 22.14
CA VAL A 556 -12.26 28.27 23.52
C VAL A 556 -10.80 28.71 23.56
N ILE A 557 -10.52 29.88 24.14
CA ILE A 557 -9.15 30.36 24.39
C ILE A 557 -8.87 30.41 25.88
N THR A 558 -7.69 29.99 26.33
CA THR A 558 -7.29 30.11 27.74
C THR A 558 -7.18 31.57 28.16
N ASN A 559 -7.60 31.91 29.37
CA ASN A 559 -7.57 33.29 29.89
C ASN A 559 -6.17 33.71 30.39
N ALA A 560 -5.27 32.73 30.59
CA ALA A 560 -3.89 32.95 30.96
C ALA A 560 -2.95 32.09 30.10
N GLN A 561 -1.69 32.52 30.03
CA GLN A 561 -0.65 31.74 29.38
C GLN A 561 -0.42 30.42 30.14
N LEU A 562 -0.32 29.34 29.39
CA LEU A 562 -0.03 28.01 29.90
C LEU A 562 1.47 27.84 30.17
N THR A 563 1.78 27.28 31.33
CA THR A 563 3.14 26.88 31.73
C THR A 563 3.37 25.38 31.62
N ALA A 564 2.31 24.62 31.38
CA ALA A 564 2.35 23.18 31.25
C ALA A 564 1.45 22.76 30.09
N PHE A 565 1.96 21.85 29.27
CA PHE A 565 1.42 21.51 27.96
C PHE A 565 1.07 20.04 27.87
N SER A 566 0.16 19.73 26.94
CA SER A 566 -0.41 18.44 26.56
C SER A 566 -0.90 17.47 27.64
N PRO A 567 -1.77 16.53 27.23
CA PRO A 567 -2.77 16.71 26.17
C PRO A 567 -3.87 17.68 26.62
N PHE A 568 -4.59 18.25 25.66
CA PHE A 568 -5.69 19.17 25.88
C PHE A 568 -6.97 18.68 25.21
N THR A 569 -8.11 18.98 25.82
CA THR A 569 -9.43 18.76 25.22
C THR A 569 -10.43 19.80 25.76
N PHE A 570 -11.67 19.78 25.28
CA PHE A 570 -12.75 20.58 25.85
C PHE A 570 -13.18 20.01 27.20
N GLY A 571 -13.47 20.88 28.16
CA GLY A 571 -14.04 20.53 29.46
C GLY A 571 -15.38 21.23 29.68
N SER A 572 -16.19 20.67 30.57
CA SER A 572 -17.52 21.18 30.95
C SER A 572 -17.65 21.25 32.49
N HIS A 573 -18.39 22.24 33.00
CA HIS A 573 -18.65 22.41 34.45
C HIS A 573 -19.98 21.80 34.88
N LEU A 574 -20.99 21.84 34.01
CA LEU A 574 -22.32 21.32 34.27
C LEU A 574 -22.37 19.79 34.17
N SER A 575 -23.48 19.21 34.62
CA SER A 575 -23.70 17.76 34.56
C SER A 575 -23.53 17.21 33.15
N TRP A 576 -23.23 15.92 33.02
CA TRP A 576 -23.13 15.17 31.76
C TRP A 576 -24.28 15.34 30.75
N ALA A 577 -25.44 15.89 31.14
CA ALA A 577 -26.51 16.25 30.22
C ALA A 577 -26.23 17.50 29.36
N VAL A 578 -25.21 18.29 29.72
CA VAL A 578 -24.77 19.50 28.99
C VAL A 578 -23.44 19.20 28.32
N ASN A 579 -23.33 19.58 27.04
CA ASN A 579 -22.29 19.05 26.15
C ASN A 579 -22.19 17.51 26.22
N PRO A 580 -23.35 16.81 26.19
CA PRO A 580 -23.39 15.37 26.39
C PRO A 580 -22.73 14.63 25.23
N LEU A 581 -22.28 13.41 25.53
CA LEU A 581 -21.84 12.40 24.57
C LEU A 581 -22.70 12.41 23.29
N PRO A 582 -22.10 12.36 22.08
CA PRO A 582 -22.82 11.88 20.91
C PRO A 582 -23.03 10.36 21.07
N ILE A 583 -24.21 9.94 21.53
CA ILE A 583 -24.60 8.54 21.36
C ILE A 583 -24.82 8.30 19.87
N THR A 584 -24.17 7.29 19.30
CA THR A 584 -24.42 6.88 17.91
C THR A 584 -25.27 5.62 17.94
N LEU A 585 -26.54 5.75 17.58
CA LEU A 585 -27.44 4.62 17.34
C LEU A 585 -27.08 4.00 15.99
N LEU A 586 -26.71 2.72 15.98
CA LEU A 586 -26.57 1.93 14.75
C LEU A 586 -27.95 1.63 14.17
N THR A 587 -28.89 1.27 15.03
CA THR A 587 -30.29 1.02 14.67
C THR A 587 -31.22 1.50 15.78
N PHE A 588 -32.41 1.96 15.41
CA PHE A 588 -33.52 2.19 16.34
C PHE A 588 -34.82 1.92 15.58
N THR A 589 -35.47 0.81 15.89
CA THR A 589 -36.67 0.33 15.19
C THR A 589 -37.76 0.01 16.20
N ALA A 590 -38.98 0.48 15.93
CA ALA A 590 -40.16 0.12 16.70
C ALA A 590 -41.06 -0.81 15.86
N ILE A 591 -41.23 -2.06 16.28
CA ILE A 591 -41.99 -3.09 15.57
C ILE A 591 -43.26 -3.40 16.37
N PRO A 592 -44.46 -3.16 15.81
CA PRO A 592 -45.71 -3.53 16.49
C PRO A 592 -45.83 -5.06 16.58
N LEU A 593 -45.93 -5.59 17.81
CA LEU A 593 -46.09 -7.02 18.06
C LEU A 593 -47.57 -7.45 18.01
N ASN A 594 -48.47 -6.56 18.46
CA ASN A 594 -49.93 -6.69 18.33
C ASN A 594 -50.59 -5.34 18.64
N LYS A 595 -51.94 -5.31 18.72
CA LYS A 595 -52.72 -4.09 18.95
C LYS A 595 -52.32 -3.29 20.20
N ASN A 596 -51.68 -3.92 21.20
CA ASN A 596 -51.37 -3.30 22.48
C ASN A 596 -49.87 -3.38 22.87
N LYS A 597 -48.98 -3.83 21.98
CA LYS A 597 -47.55 -4.00 22.29
C LYS A 597 -46.67 -3.63 21.10
N VAL A 598 -45.57 -2.93 21.39
CA VAL A 598 -44.52 -2.58 20.44
C VAL A 598 -43.19 -3.10 21.00
N SER A 599 -42.42 -3.79 20.16
CA SER A 599 -41.00 -4.09 20.41
C SER A 599 -40.18 -2.90 19.98
N VAL A 600 -39.28 -2.42 20.83
CA VAL A 600 -38.30 -1.40 20.44
C VAL A 600 -36.94 -2.08 20.45
N GLU A 601 -36.32 -2.13 19.29
CA GLU A 601 -35.00 -2.73 19.07
C GLU A 601 -34.04 -1.62 18.69
N TRP A 602 -32.99 -1.45 19.49
CA TRP A 602 -31.91 -0.54 19.15
C TRP A 602 -30.57 -1.23 19.32
N SER A 603 -29.58 -0.66 18.67
CA SER A 603 -28.18 -0.98 18.91
C SER A 603 -27.39 0.31 18.82
N THR A 604 -26.38 0.46 19.66
CA THR A 604 -25.47 1.61 19.66
C THR A 604 -24.10 1.16 19.22
N ALA A 605 -23.36 2.07 18.58
CA ALA A 605 -21.99 1.78 18.16
C ALA A 605 -21.05 1.60 19.36
N THR A 606 -21.31 2.31 20.47
CA THR A 606 -20.56 2.19 21.73
C THR A 606 -21.47 2.53 22.93
N GLU A 607 -21.31 1.84 24.06
CA GLU A 607 -22.05 2.11 25.31
C GLU A 607 -21.14 2.42 26.51
N LYS A 608 -19.95 2.99 26.28
CA LYS A 608 -18.98 3.18 27.35
C LYS A 608 -19.36 4.35 28.26
N ASN A 609 -19.48 4.09 29.56
CA ASN A 609 -19.81 5.08 30.62
C ASN A 609 -21.21 5.72 30.51
N ASN A 610 -22.18 5.04 29.90
CA ASN A 610 -23.58 5.47 29.93
C ASN A 610 -24.25 5.03 31.24
N ASP A 611 -24.85 5.96 31.99
CA ASP A 611 -25.56 5.62 33.23
C ASP A 611 -26.88 4.87 32.95
N HIS A 612 -27.67 5.36 31.98
CA HIS A 612 -28.86 4.71 31.44
C HIS A 612 -29.32 5.39 30.13
N PHE A 613 -30.17 4.71 29.37
CA PHE A 613 -31.01 5.27 28.31
C PHE A 613 -32.41 5.52 28.85
N GLU A 614 -32.97 6.68 28.53
CA GLU A 614 -34.39 6.98 28.74
C GLU A 614 -35.14 6.70 27.43
N ILE A 615 -36.20 5.89 27.50
CA ILE A 615 -37.12 5.72 26.37
C ILE A 615 -38.34 6.56 26.65
N GLU A 616 -38.63 7.44 25.72
CA GLU A 616 -39.82 8.27 25.74
C GLU A 616 -40.71 7.93 24.54
N ARG A 617 -42.02 8.10 24.71
CA ARG A 617 -42.99 8.02 23.61
C ARG A 617 -43.69 9.35 23.44
N THR A 618 -44.16 9.62 22.23
CA THR A 618 -45.03 10.76 21.95
C THR A 618 -46.16 10.31 21.04
N ILE A 619 -47.33 10.93 21.21
CA ILE A 619 -48.48 10.76 20.31
C ILE A 619 -48.58 11.89 19.28
N ASP A 620 -47.93 13.02 19.53
CA ASP A 620 -48.04 14.25 18.73
C ASP A 620 -46.71 14.72 18.13
N GLY A 621 -45.60 14.03 18.44
CA GLY A 621 -44.26 14.41 17.98
C GLY A 621 -43.63 15.57 18.74
N VAL A 622 -44.30 16.09 19.78
CA VAL A 622 -43.93 17.34 20.47
C VAL A 622 -43.83 17.13 21.97
N ASN A 623 -44.81 16.46 22.59
CA ASN A 623 -44.84 16.16 24.00
C ASN A 623 -44.42 14.70 24.20
N PHE A 624 -43.27 14.50 24.85
CA PHE A 624 -42.71 13.18 25.11
C PHE A 624 -42.99 12.76 26.57
N GLU A 625 -43.39 11.51 26.75
CA GLU A 625 -43.67 10.86 28.03
C GLU A 625 -42.62 9.76 28.26
N LEU A 626 -41.92 9.81 29.39
CA LEU A 626 -40.98 8.77 29.82
C LEU A 626 -41.70 7.44 30.07
N ILE A 627 -41.31 6.39 29.35
CA ILE A 627 -41.90 5.05 29.46
C ILE A 627 -40.93 4.00 30.00
N GLY A 628 -39.64 4.30 30.09
CA GLY A 628 -38.68 3.37 30.69
C GLY A 628 -37.27 3.92 30.80
N LYS A 629 -36.49 3.31 31.69
CA LYS A 629 -35.05 3.54 31.84
C LYS A 629 -34.32 2.21 31.68
N PHE A 630 -33.33 2.17 30.81
CA PHE A 630 -32.53 0.98 30.53
C PHE A 630 -31.08 1.25 30.84
N LYS A 631 -30.48 0.49 31.75
CA LYS A 631 -29.04 0.57 31.99
C LYS A 631 -28.32 -0.30 30.95
N PRO A 632 -27.38 0.26 30.17
CA PRO A 632 -26.51 -0.56 29.34
C PRO A 632 -25.69 -1.51 30.21
N SER A 633 -25.42 -2.71 29.67
CA SER A 633 -24.78 -3.81 30.39
C SER A 633 -23.26 -3.68 30.48
#